data_AF-A0A9E2YBB6-F1
#
_entry.id   AF-A0A9E2YBB6-F1
#
_cell.length_a   1.000
_cell.length_b   1.000
_cell.length_c   1.000
_cell.angle_alpha   90.00
_cell.angle_beta   90.00
_cell.angle_gamma   90.00
#
_symmetry.space_group_name_H-M   'P 1'
#
loop_
_entity.id
_entity.type
_entity.pdbx_description
1 polymer ?
#
loop_
_entity_poly.entity_id
_entity_poly.type
_entity_poly.pdbx_seq_one_letter_code
_entity_poly.pdbx_strand_id
1 'polypeptide(L)'
;MPVEVPQRPPAKKPTETNDGRIERDRLRMMMLIRRFEERTYSEYTKPGQKIGGFCHLYSGQEAIAVGTAALFDKNRDYLINGYRCHGHSLALGMSPRTAMAELFGKATGCSKGKGGSMHLFDASVGNNGGHGIVGGQLPLGAGMAFAQWYKKTGGVTFTFMGDGAINQGTHNEALNLASLWKLPVIWVIENNGVAMGTQVARHSAEKDLAKRGSGYNMPFFNVDGNDLDRVIEAFGEAVERARSGGGPTYFSANTYRFRGHSMSDAMKYRTKDEMEKAKARDPIALYEVRLREKGLLTDEHIEALEESVNAEVAEAIAQADQDPHPPLEDRFNDVLSETYPYEPK
;
A
#
# COMPACT_ATOMS: atom_id res chain seq x y z
N MET A 1 3.18 -18.27 43.21
CA MET A 1 4.61 -17.94 43.02
C MET A 1 4.76 -17.46 41.59
N PRO A 2 5.29 -16.26 41.32
CA PRO A 2 5.40 -15.75 39.96
C PRO A 2 6.39 -16.61 39.19
N VAL A 3 5.96 -17.12 38.04
CA VAL A 3 6.78 -17.95 37.14
C VAL A 3 7.71 -17.01 36.38
N GLU A 4 9.02 -17.19 36.56
CA GLU A 4 10.05 -16.47 35.79
C GLU A 4 9.88 -16.77 34.30
N VAL A 5 9.61 -15.73 33.52
CA VAL A 5 9.65 -15.77 32.06
C VAL A 5 11.13 -15.68 31.64
N PRO A 6 11.67 -16.66 30.89
CA PRO A 6 13.07 -16.61 30.46
C PRO A 6 13.30 -15.37 29.59
N GLN A 7 14.33 -14.58 29.92
CA GLN A 7 14.76 -13.48 29.06
C GLN A 7 15.19 -14.05 27.69
N ARG A 8 14.56 -13.54 26.63
CA ARG A 8 14.94 -13.86 25.24
C ARG A 8 16.40 -13.43 25.03
N PRO A 9 17.28 -14.28 24.49
CA PRO A 9 18.66 -13.88 24.21
C PRO A 9 18.64 -12.68 23.25
N PRO A 10 19.57 -11.72 23.42
CA PRO A 10 19.64 -10.56 22.53
C PRO A 10 19.79 -11.06 21.08
N ALA A 11 18.99 -10.49 20.18
CA ALA A 11 19.09 -10.78 18.76
C ALA A 11 20.56 -10.57 18.33
N LYS A 12 21.14 -11.59 17.67
CA LYS A 12 22.46 -11.43 17.03
C LYS A 12 22.35 -10.26 16.07
N LYS A 13 23.10 -9.18 16.36
CA LYS A 13 23.29 -8.08 15.40
C LYS A 13 23.84 -8.68 14.11
N PRO A 14 23.23 -8.41 12.94
CA PRO A 14 23.78 -8.85 11.68
C PRO A 14 25.20 -8.29 11.54
N THR A 15 26.17 -9.20 11.47
CA THR A 15 27.54 -8.91 11.06
C THR A 15 27.60 -8.99 9.54
N GLU A 16 27.23 -7.89 8.88
CA GLU A 16 27.66 -7.57 7.53
C GLU A 16 28.07 -6.09 7.56
N THR A 17 29.17 -5.75 6.88
CA THR A 17 29.56 -4.37 6.62
C THR A 17 28.43 -3.70 5.84
N ASN A 18 27.44 -3.14 6.53
CA ASN A 18 26.31 -2.48 5.90
C ASN A 18 26.79 -1.13 5.38
N ASP A 19 27.17 -1.10 4.11
CA ASP A 19 27.49 0.13 3.38
C ASP A 19 26.29 1.06 3.24
N GLY A 20 25.11 0.70 3.80
CA GLY A 20 23.86 1.45 3.79
C GLY A 20 23.04 1.24 2.52
N ARG A 21 23.40 0.28 1.66
CA ARG A 21 22.74 0.06 0.37
C ARG A 21 21.26 -0.28 0.53
N ILE A 22 20.90 -1.17 1.45
CA ILE A 22 19.49 -1.55 1.69
C ILE A 22 18.69 -0.34 2.16
N GLU A 23 19.26 0.47 3.04
CA GLU A 23 18.63 1.69 3.53
C GLU A 23 18.41 2.70 2.40
N ARG A 24 19.41 2.91 1.56
CA ARG A 24 19.29 3.79 0.38
C ARG A 24 18.31 3.24 -0.66
N ASP A 25 18.25 1.93 -0.87
CA ASP A 25 17.26 1.29 -1.77
C ASP A 25 15.82 1.54 -1.27
N ARG A 26 15.60 1.49 0.05
CA ARG A 26 14.29 1.83 0.66
C ARG A 26 13.95 3.32 0.49
N LEU A 27 14.91 4.21 0.72
CA LEU A 27 14.72 5.65 0.49
C LEU A 27 14.37 5.91 -0.98
N ARG A 28 15.14 5.33 -1.90
CA ARG A 28 14.91 5.40 -3.35
C ARG A 28 13.50 4.95 -3.71
N MET A 29 13.02 3.84 -3.14
CA MET A 29 11.66 3.35 -3.43
C MET A 29 10.58 4.33 -2.95
N MET A 30 10.72 4.94 -1.76
CA MET A 30 9.79 5.98 -1.32
C MET A 30 9.83 7.21 -2.25
N MET A 31 11.02 7.64 -2.68
CA MET A 31 11.18 8.73 -3.66
C MET A 31 10.56 8.38 -5.01
N LEU A 32 10.72 7.14 -5.48
CA LEU A 32 10.13 6.66 -6.72
C LEU A 32 8.60 6.72 -6.67
N ILE A 33 8.00 6.21 -5.59
CA ILE A 33 6.56 6.30 -5.36
C ILE A 33 6.12 7.77 -5.37
N ARG A 34 6.76 8.63 -4.57
CA ARG A 34 6.41 10.07 -4.53
C ARG A 34 6.49 10.71 -5.90
N ARG A 35 7.58 10.47 -6.64
CA ARG A 35 7.80 11.08 -7.95
C ARG A 35 6.80 10.57 -8.99
N PHE A 36 6.51 9.28 -8.98
CA PHE A 36 5.47 8.68 -9.82
C PHE A 36 4.10 9.34 -9.57
N GLU A 37 3.74 9.55 -8.30
CA GLU A 37 2.49 10.17 -7.90
C GLU A 37 2.39 11.65 -8.33
N GLU A 38 3.48 12.41 -8.16
CA GLU A 38 3.57 13.80 -8.63
C GLU A 38 3.42 13.91 -10.14
N ARG A 39 4.05 13.01 -10.89
CA ARG A 39 3.92 13.00 -12.34
C ARG A 39 2.56 12.52 -12.79
N THR A 40 1.98 11.52 -12.11
CA THR A 40 0.57 11.12 -12.31
C THR A 40 -0.38 12.30 -12.12
N TYR A 41 -0.16 13.12 -11.08
CA TYR A 41 -0.90 14.36 -10.88
C TYR A 41 -0.80 15.31 -12.10
N SER A 42 0.43 15.55 -12.59
CA SER A 42 0.65 16.40 -13.77
C SER A 42 -0.03 15.85 -15.03
N GLU A 43 0.08 14.54 -15.27
CA GLU A 43 -0.52 13.88 -16.45
C GLU A 43 -2.05 13.85 -16.41
N TYR A 44 -2.64 13.84 -15.22
CA TYR A 44 -4.09 13.95 -15.02
C TYR A 44 -4.61 15.37 -15.25
N THR A 45 -3.86 16.40 -14.84
CA THR A 45 -4.34 17.80 -14.82
C THR A 45 -3.97 18.62 -16.05
N LYS A 46 -2.99 18.19 -16.85
CA LYS A 46 -2.54 18.93 -18.03
C LYS A 46 -3.59 18.93 -19.16
N PRO A 47 -3.58 19.95 -20.05
CA PRO A 47 -4.39 19.94 -21.27
C PRO A 47 -4.13 18.68 -22.10
N GLY A 48 -5.20 18.05 -22.60
CA GLY A 48 -5.12 16.74 -23.26
C GLY A 48 -4.95 15.59 -22.26
N GLN A 49 -5.71 15.61 -21.16
CA GLN A 49 -5.65 14.61 -20.09
C GLN A 49 -5.59 13.19 -20.65
N LYS A 50 -4.67 12.38 -20.13
CA LYS A 50 -4.48 10.98 -20.57
C LYS A 50 -5.06 9.97 -19.60
N ILE A 51 -5.16 10.35 -18.33
CA ILE A 51 -5.69 9.51 -17.27
C ILE A 51 -7.20 9.75 -17.17
N GLY A 52 -7.98 8.71 -17.45
CA GLY A 52 -9.44 8.71 -17.32
C GLY A 52 -9.91 8.23 -15.95
N GLY A 53 -11.14 8.61 -15.58
CA GLY A 53 -11.80 8.13 -14.35
C GLY A 53 -11.22 8.71 -13.05
N PHE A 54 -11.42 8.00 -11.94
CA PHE A 54 -10.94 8.44 -10.64
C PHE A 54 -9.48 8.07 -10.43
N CYS A 55 -8.65 9.05 -10.05
CA CYS A 55 -7.24 8.84 -9.72
C CYS A 55 -6.95 9.14 -8.25
N HIS A 56 -6.35 8.19 -7.53
CA HIS A 56 -6.17 8.22 -6.08
C HIS A 56 -4.70 8.11 -5.68
N LEU A 57 -4.07 9.25 -5.41
CA LEU A 57 -2.62 9.31 -5.21
C LEU A 57 -2.15 8.81 -3.84
N TYR A 58 -1.09 8.02 -3.77
CA TYR A 58 -0.57 7.46 -2.52
C TYR A 58 0.33 8.42 -1.71
N SER A 59 0.62 9.64 -2.22
CA SER A 59 1.57 10.58 -1.61
C SER A 59 1.35 10.84 -0.11
N GLY A 60 2.41 10.68 0.66
CA GLY A 60 2.47 10.86 2.12
C GLY A 60 2.37 9.55 2.93
N GLN A 61 2.17 8.41 2.27
CA GLN A 61 2.01 7.08 2.89
C GLN A 61 3.12 6.11 2.50
N GLU A 62 4.20 6.58 1.87
CA GLU A 62 5.22 5.75 1.21
C GLU A 62 5.90 4.77 2.16
N ALA A 63 6.13 5.17 3.41
CA ALA A 63 6.75 4.31 4.42
C ALA A 63 5.93 3.05 4.73
N ILE A 64 4.60 3.11 4.64
CA ILE A 64 3.73 1.94 4.84
C ILE A 64 3.97 0.92 3.72
N ALA A 65 3.92 1.35 2.46
CA ALA A 65 4.15 0.49 1.30
C ALA A 65 5.56 -0.11 1.30
N VAL A 66 6.60 0.71 1.50
CA VAL A 66 7.99 0.25 1.50
C VAL A 66 8.30 -0.63 2.70
N GLY A 67 7.76 -0.32 3.89
CA GLY A 67 7.91 -1.14 5.08
C GLY A 67 7.23 -2.50 4.94
N THR A 68 6.07 -2.54 4.29
CA THR A 68 5.39 -3.80 3.94
C THR A 68 6.23 -4.62 2.98
N ALA A 69 6.70 -4.01 1.88
CA ALA A 69 7.50 -4.69 0.87
C ALA A 69 8.82 -5.25 1.43
N ALA A 70 9.41 -4.60 2.43
CA ALA A 70 10.61 -5.09 3.11
C ALA A 70 10.40 -6.40 3.88
N LEU A 71 9.15 -6.76 4.21
CA LEU A 71 8.77 -7.96 4.96
C LEU A 71 8.06 -9.01 4.11
N PHE A 72 7.75 -8.68 2.86
CA PHE A 72 6.86 -9.44 1.99
C PHE A 72 7.63 -10.51 1.22
N ASP A 73 7.20 -11.76 1.32
CA ASP A 73 7.74 -12.89 0.55
C ASP A 73 6.86 -13.19 -0.66
N LYS A 74 7.32 -12.75 -1.84
CA LYS A 74 6.61 -12.88 -3.12
C LYS A 74 6.23 -14.31 -3.51
N ASN A 75 6.84 -15.33 -2.90
CA ASN A 75 6.55 -16.73 -3.23
C ASN A 75 5.34 -17.29 -2.48
N ARG A 76 4.90 -16.63 -1.39
CA ARG A 76 3.88 -17.20 -0.51
C ARG A 76 2.94 -16.20 0.13
N ASP A 77 3.31 -14.93 0.21
CA ASP A 77 2.51 -13.89 0.83
C ASP A 77 1.52 -13.30 -0.19
N TYR A 78 0.41 -12.76 0.32
CA TYR A 78 -0.59 -12.06 -0.46
C TYR A 78 -0.78 -10.65 0.06
N LEU A 79 -1.04 -9.72 -0.85
CA LEU A 79 -1.44 -8.35 -0.55
C LEU A 79 -2.76 -8.05 -1.25
N ILE A 80 -3.68 -7.42 -0.55
CA ILE A 80 -4.91 -6.86 -1.12
C ILE A 80 -5.20 -5.51 -0.46
N ASN A 81 -5.60 -4.50 -1.24
CA ASN A 81 -5.83 -3.15 -0.72
C ASN A 81 -7.05 -2.46 -1.34
N GLY A 82 -7.39 -1.28 -0.80
CA GLY A 82 -8.38 -0.40 -1.42
C GLY A 82 -7.81 0.30 -2.67
N TYR A 83 -8.62 1.13 -3.30
CA TYR A 83 -8.27 1.83 -4.55
C TYR A 83 -6.99 2.69 -4.53
N ARG A 84 -6.41 3.00 -3.37
CA ARG A 84 -5.16 3.77 -3.26
C ARG A 84 -3.95 2.84 -3.28
N CYS A 85 -3.74 2.18 -4.41
CA CYS A 85 -2.93 0.97 -4.51
C CYS A 85 -1.54 1.15 -5.15
N HIS A 86 -1.22 2.35 -5.65
CA HIS A 86 -0.01 2.59 -6.47
C HIS A 86 1.27 2.34 -5.70
N GLY A 87 1.40 2.91 -4.50
CA GLY A 87 2.60 2.75 -3.67
C GLY A 87 2.92 1.30 -3.36
N HIS A 88 1.92 0.51 -2.95
CA HIS A 88 2.09 -0.93 -2.71
C HIS A 88 2.51 -1.68 -3.97
N SER A 89 1.90 -1.38 -5.12
CA SER A 89 2.22 -2.05 -6.38
C SER A 89 3.66 -1.77 -6.83
N LEU A 90 4.08 -0.51 -6.77
CA LEU A 90 5.46 -0.11 -7.08
C LEU A 90 6.46 -0.73 -6.09
N ALA A 91 6.17 -0.69 -4.79
CA ALA A 91 7.02 -1.27 -3.75
C ALA A 91 7.19 -2.79 -3.90
N LEU A 92 6.17 -3.48 -4.41
CA LEU A 92 6.23 -4.91 -4.73
C LEU A 92 6.85 -5.21 -6.11
N GLY A 93 7.34 -4.19 -6.83
CA GLY A 93 8.16 -4.35 -8.03
C GLY A 93 7.43 -4.15 -9.35
N MET A 94 6.19 -3.66 -9.35
CA MET A 94 5.57 -3.19 -10.60
C MET A 94 6.39 -2.03 -11.15
N SER A 95 6.77 -2.11 -12.44
CA SER A 95 7.54 -1.03 -13.06
C SER A 95 6.70 0.25 -13.18
N PRO A 96 7.29 1.45 -13.03
CA PRO A 96 6.60 2.72 -13.29
C PRO A 96 6.03 2.79 -14.71
N ARG A 97 6.69 2.17 -15.70
CA ARG A 97 6.20 2.06 -17.08
C ARG A 97 4.86 1.32 -17.13
N THR A 98 4.79 0.11 -16.57
CA THR A 98 3.57 -0.70 -16.55
C THR A 98 2.43 0.02 -15.80
N ALA A 99 2.74 0.62 -14.66
CA ALA A 99 1.76 1.38 -13.89
C ALA A 99 1.24 2.60 -14.68
N MET A 100 2.13 3.36 -15.33
CA MET A 100 1.74 4.53 -16.14
C MET A 100 0.94 4.14 -17.39
N ALA A 101 1.32 3.05 -18.05
CA ALA A 101 0.55 2.49 -19.17
C ALA A 101 -0.89 2.12 -18.76
N GLU A 102 -1.06 1.53 -17.57
CA GLU A 102 -2.39 1.23 -17.03
C GLU A 102 -3.19 2.53 -16.78
N LEU A 103 -2.56 3.54 -16.18
CA LEU A 103 -3.19 4.85 -15.95
C LEU A 103 -3.60 5.55 -17.25
N PHE A 104 -2.84 5.38 -18.33
CA PHE A 104 -3.12 5.94 -19.65
C PHE A 104 -4.12 5.09 -20.47
N GLY A 105 -4.62 3.98 -19.92
CA GLY A 105 -5.54 3.08 -20.62
C GLY A 105 -4.88 2.39 -21.83
N LYS A 106 -3.60 2.03 -21.70
CA LYS A 106 -2.82 1.34 -22.75
C LYS A 106 -2.85 -0.17 -22.56
N ALA A 107 -2.77 -0.90 -23.66
CA ALA A 107 -2.84 -2.38 -23.66
C ALA A 107 -1.68 -3.05 -22.89
N THR A 108 -0.57 -2.32 -22.70
CA THR A 108 0.64 -2.73 -21.98
C THR A 108 0.56 -2.49 -20.46
N GLY A 109 -0.54 -1.92 -19.96
CA GLY A 109 -0.81 -1.80 -18.54
C GLY A 109 -0.97 -3.16 -17.85
N CYS A 110 -0.83 -3.20 -16.52
CA CYS A 110 -0.93 -4.44 -15.74
C CYS A 110 -2.29 -5.16 -15.90
N SER A 111 -3.32 -4.41 -16.26
CA SER A 111 -4.69 -4.87 -16.45
C SER A 111 -5.16 -4.59 -17.88
N LYS A 112 -4.21 -4.48 -18.82
CA LYS A 112 -4.44 -4.17 -20.24
C LYS A 112 -5.17 -2.83 -20.45
N GLY A 113 -5.01 -1.88 -19.54
CA GLY A 113 -5.66 -0.56 -19.60
C GLY A 113 -7.14 -0.57 -19.19
N LYS A 114 -7.66 -1.68 -18.64
CA LYS A 114 -9.07 -1.83 -18.23
C LYS A 114 -9.32 -1.41 -16.78
N GLY A 115 -8.30 -1.47 -15.93
CA GLY A 115 -8.41 -1.24 -14.49
C GLY A 115 -8.18 0.21 -14.09
N GLY A 116 -7.23 0.88 -14.73
CA GLY A 116 -6.85 2.24 -14.40
C GLY A 116 -6.37 2.39 -12.94
N SER A 117 -6.51 3.59 -12.40
CA SER A 117 -5.86 4.00 -11.14
C SER A 117 -6.26 3.19 -9.90
N MET A 118 -7.46 2.60 -9.88
CA MET A 118 -7.96 1.90 -8.69
C MET A 118 -7.56 0.42 -8.65
N HIS A 119 -6.99 -0.12 -9.73
CA HIS A 119 -6.88 -1.55 -9.99
C HIS A 119 -5.49 -1.96 -10.51
N LEU A 120 -4.43 -1.44 -9.89
CA LEU A 120 -3.07 -1.96 -10.14
C LEU A 120 -2.90 -3.28 -9.39
N PHE A 121 -2.62 -4.36 -10.12
CA PHE A 121 -2.41 -5.70 -9.57
C PHE A 121 -1.23 -6.41 -10.26
N ASP A 122 -0.65 -7.37 -9.57
CA ASP A 122 0.29 -8.35 -10.12
C ASP A 122 0.16 -9.65 -9.30
N ALA A 123 -0.75 -10.52 -9.75
CA ALA A 123 -1.02 -11.78 -9.06
C ALA A 123 0.18 -12.73 -9.03
N SER A 124 1.15 -12.57 -9.95
CA SER A 124 2.33 -13.44 -10.03
C SER A 124 3.26 -13.29 -8.83
N VAL A 125 3.23 -12.12 -8.18
CA VAL A 125 3.99 -11.82 -6.96
C VAL A 125 3.09 -11.70 -5.73
N GLY A 126 1.84 -12.17 -5.82
CA GLY A 126 0.87 -12.10 -4.72
C GLY A 126 0.26 -10.72 -4.47
N ASN A 127 0.47 -9.73 -5.35
CA ASN A 127 -0.23 -8.45 -5.30
C ASN A 127 -1.61 -8.56 -5.98
N ASN A 128 -2.65 -8.78 -5.20
CA ASN A 128 -4.02 -8.89 -5.70
C ASN A 128 -4.69 -7.51 -5.91
N GLY A 129 -3.94 -6.44 -5.69
CA GLY A 129 -4.27 -5.10 -6.14
C GLY A 129 -5.36 -4.37 -5.38
N GLY A 130 -5.76 -3.25 -5.98
CA GLY A 130 -6.73 -2.31 -5.44
C GLY A 130 -8.18 -2.63 -5.80
N HIS A 131 -9.06 -2.44 -4.82
CA HIS A 131 -10.51 -2.57 -4.99
C HIS A 131 -11.20 -1.21 -4.87
N GLY A 132 -12.00 -0.87 -5.90
CA GLY A 132 -12.81 0.36 -5.94
C GLY A 132 -13.99 0.36 -4.96
N ILE A 133 -14.50 -0.82 -4.60
CA ILE A 133 -15.59 -0.95 -3.62
C ILE A 133 -15.02 -0.86 -2.21
N VAL A 134 -15.38 0.21 -1.49
CA VAL A 134 -14.95 0.43 -0.11
C VAL A 134 -15.38 -0.75 0.77
N GLY A 135 -14.40 -1.44 1.37
CA GLY A 135 -14.62 -2.60 2.24
C GLY A 135 -14.82 -3.92 1.50
N GLY A 136 -14.86 -3.92 0.16
CA GLY A 136 -14.99 -5.14 -0.65
C GLY A 136 -13.76 -6.04 -0.60
N GLN A 137 -12.57 -5.47 -0.36
CA GLN A 137 -11.32 -6.22 -0.23
C GLN A 137 -11.20 -6.99 1.10
N LEU A 138 -11.92 -6.57 2.15
CA LEU A 138 -11.78 -7.15 3.49
C LEU A 138 -12.15 -8.65 3.54
N PRO A 139 -13.32 -9.09 3.05
CA PRO A 139 -13.66 -10.52 3.05
C PRO A 139 -12.76 -11.31 2.08
N LEU A 140 -12.29 -10.69 0.99
CA LEU A 140 -11.35 -11.32 0.07
C LEU A 140 -9.99 -11.57 0.74
N GLY A 141 -9.48 -10.60 1.51
CA GLY A 141 -8.27 -10.76 2.32
C GLY A 141 -8.39 -11.88 3.35
N ALA A 142 -9.54 -11.97 4.04
CA ALA A 142 -9.81 -13.11 4.92
C ALA A 142 -9.83 -14.45 4.15
N GLY A 143 -10.43 -14.49 2.95
CA GLY A 143 -10.45 -15.66 2.09
C GLY A 143 -9.05 -16.10 1.62
N MET A 144 -8.19 -15.16 1.25
CA MET A 144 -6.78 -15.44 0.89
C MET A 144 -6.01 -16.02 2.08
N ALA A 145 -6.18 -15.43 3.26
CA ALA A 145 -5.56 -15.94 4.48
C ALA A 145 -6.11 -17.32 4.87
N PHE A 146 -7.41 -17.55 4.67
CA PHE A 146 -8.01 -18.88 4.82
C PHE A 146 -7.39 -19.89 3.88
N ALA A 147 -7.18 -19.54 2.61
CA ALA A 147 -6.52 -20.43 1.65
C ALA A 147 -5.08 -20.76 2.07
N GLN A 148 -4.29 -19.77 2.53
CA GLN A 148 -2.94 -19.98 3.05
C GLN A 148 -2.93 -20.90 4.28
N TRP A 149 -3.86 -20.68 5.23
CA TRP A 149 -4.04 -21.48 6.43
C TRP A 149 -4.44 -22.93 6.09
N TYR A 150 -5.47 -23.10 5.25
CA TYR A 150 -6.02 -24.39 4.87
C TYR A 150 -5.01 -25.24 4.08
N LYS A 151 -4.30 -24.61 3.13
CA LYS A 151 -3.26 -25.28 2.32
C LYS A 151 -1.89 -25.34 2.99
N LYS A 152 -1.74 -24.74 4.19
CA LYS A 152 -0.49 -24.71 4.95
C LYS A 152 0.70 -24.15 4.16
N THR A 153 0.50 -23.07 3.40
CA THR A 153 1.56 -22.47 2.56
C THR A 153 2.64 -21.76 3.39
N GLY A 154 2.37 -21.48 4.66
CA GLY A 154 3.24 -20.69 5.53
C GLY A 154 3.31 -19.21 5.14
N GLY A 155 2.44 -18.76 4.23
CA GLY A 155 2.30 -17.37 3.82
C GLY A 155 1.45 -16.54 4.78
N VAL A 156 1.57 -15.22 4.64
CA VAL A 156 0.75 -14.23 5.34
C VAL A 156 -0.02 -13.39 4.32
N THR A 157 -1.22 -12.93 4.68
CA THR A 157 -2.00 -11.99 3.86
C THR A 157 -1.99 -10.61 4.50
N PHE A 158 -1.44 -9.61 3.83
CA PHE A 158 -1.62 -8.20 4.19
C PHE A 158 -2.90 -7.66 3.57
N THR A 159 -3.80 -7.12 4.41
CA THR A 159 -5.06 -6.51 3.96
C THR A 159 -5.15 -5.06 4.41
N PHE A 160 -5.04 -4.14 3.44
CA PHE A 160 -5.06 -2.70 3.69
C PHE A 160 -6.44 -2.08 3.48
N MET A 161 -6.72 -1.06 4.29
CA MET A 161 -7.97 -0.31 4.24
C MET A 161 -7.76 1.15 4.66
N GLY A 162 -8.59 2.06 4.17
CA GLY A 162 -8.62 3.42 4.69
C GLY A 162 -9.44 3.52 5.99
N ASP A 163 -9.27 4.61 6.71
CA ASP A 163 -10.03 4.97 7.91
C ASP A 163 -11.56 4.94 7.70
N GLY A 164 -12.05 5.31 6.52
CA GLY A 164 -13.48 5.24 6.20
C GLY A 164 -14.02 3.81 6.05
N ALA A 165 -13.19 2.87 5.61
CA ALA A 165 -13.61 1.51 5.27
C ALA A 165 -13.97 0.66 6.51
N ILE A 166 -13.48 1.04 7.70
CA ILE A 166 -13.77 0.34 8.96
C ILE A 166 -15.26 0.34 9.34
N ASN A 167 -16.05 1.23 8.73
CA ASN A 167 -17.49 1.36 9.00
C ASN A 167 -18.34 0.42 8.14
N GLN A 168 -17.73 -0.35 7.25
CA GLN A 168 -18.43 -1.35 6.44
C GLN A 168 -18.76 -2.59 7.27
N GLY A 169 -19.92 -3.21 7.03
CA GLY A 169 -20.31 -4.46 7.72
C GLY A 169 -19.29 -5.58 7.51
N THR A 170 -18.77 -5.68 6.28
CA THR A 170 -17.76 -6.67 5.87
C THR A 170 -16.47 -6.60 6.69
N HIS A 171 -16.13 -5.45 7.27
CA HIS A 171 -15.00 -5.32 8.18
C HIS A 171 -15.19 -6.20 9.43
N ASN A 172 -16.35 -6.08 10.08
CA ASN A 172 -16.64 -6.80 11.31
C ASN A 172 -16.75 -8.32 11.07
N GLU A 173 -17.38 -8.70 9.96
CA GLU A 173 -17.50 -10.10 9.54
C GLU A 173 -16.13 -10.74 9.28
N ALA A 174 -15.25 -10.06 8.54
CA ALA A 174 -13.91 -10.54 8.20
C ALA A 174 -13.02 -10.66 9.44
N LEU A 175 -13.03 -9.67 10.35
CA LEU A 175 -12.26 -9.72 11.59
C LEU A 175 -12.69 -10.89 12.49
N ASN A 176 -14.01 -11.11 12.62
CA ASN A 176 -14.54 -12.20 13.42
C ASN A 176 -14.10 -13.58 12.90
N LEU A 177 -14.26 -13.83 11.59
CA LEU A 177 -13.85 -15.09 10.99
C LEU A 177 -12.33 -15.31 11.06
N ALA A 178 -11.55 -14.26 10.80
CA ALA A 178 -10.10 -14.34 10.87
C ALA A 178 -9.60 -14.70 12.27
N SER A 179 -10.21 -14.16 13.31
CA SER A 179 -9.86 -14.50 14.69
C SER A 179 -10.33 -15.90 15.07
N LEU A 180 -11.57 -16.25 14.74
CA LEU A 180 -12.16 -17.56 15.05
C LEU A 180 -11.29 -18.71 14.52
N TRP A 181 -10.76 -18.57 13.30
CA TRP A 181 -9.92 -19.59 12.66
C TRP A 181 -8.42 -19.36 12.81
N LYS A 182 -8.01 -18.30 13.53
CA LYS A 182 -6.61 -17.89 13.68
C LYS A 182 -5.89 -17.77 12.33
N LEU A 183 -6.52 -17.08 11.39
CA LEU A 183 -5.98 -16.90 10.04
C LEU A 183 -4.70 -16.04 10.04
N PRO A 184 -3.74 -16.31 9.13
CA PRO A 184 -2.50 -15.56 9.00
C PRO A 184 -2.72 -14.24 8.23
N VAL A 185 -3.51 -13.32 8.79
CA VAL A 185 -3.84 -12.04 8.16
C VAL A 185 -3.40 -10.87 9.03
N ILE A 186 -2.80 -9.87 8.39
CA ILE A 186 -2.43 -8.59 9.00
C ILE A 186 -3.36 -7.53 8.42
N TRP A 187 -4.23 -6.99 9.28
CA TRP A 187 -5.15 -5.93 8.93
C TRP A 187 -4.50 -4.58 9.19
N VAL A 188 -4.42 -3.73 8.17
CA VAL A 188 -3.79 -2.41 8.30
C VAL A 188 -4.76 -1.32 7.86
N ILE A 189 -5.14 -0.46 8.80
CA ILE A 189 -5.78 0.82 8.49
C ILE A 189 -4.68 1.81 8.14
N GLU A 190 -4.65 2.28 6.91
CA GLU A 190 -3.89 3.46 6.49
C GLU A 190 -4.66 4.70 6.91
N ASN A 191 -4.55 5.05 8.19
CA ASN A 191 -5.30 6.12 8.81
C ASN A 191 -4.71 7.47 8.43
N ASN A 192 -5.16 7.99 7.30
CA ASN A 192 -4.79 9.33 6.80
C ASN A 192 -5.69 10.46 7.35
N GLY A 193 -6.56 10.13 8.31
CA GLY A 193 -7.40 11.07 9.06
C GLY A 193 -8.71 11.51 8.40
N VAL A 194 -8.96 11.11 7.13
CA VAL A 194 -10.15 11.56 6.40
C VAL A 194 -10.67 10.60 5.31
N ALA A 195 -11.94 10.25 5.44
CA ALA A 195 -12.72 9.53 4.44
C ALA A 195 -13.35 10.52 3.45
N MET A 196 -12.77 10.64 2.26
CA MET A 196 -13.06 11.73 1.31
C MET A 196 -12.80 13.10 1.96
N GLY A 197 -13.84 13.74 2.52
CA GLY A 197 -13.78 14.98 3.31
C GLY A 197 -14.36 14.86 4.73
N THR A 198 -14.75 13.66 5.14
CA THR A 198 -15.28 13.39 6.48
C THR A 198 -14.15 12.97 7.41
N GLN A 199 -13.82 13.81 8.39
CA GLN A 199 -12.77 13.53 9.37
C GLN A 199 -13.15 12.34 10.27
N VAL A 200 -12.15 11.61 10.78
CA VAL A 200 -12.34 10.47 11.70
C VAL A 200 -13.30 10.78 12.84
N ALA A 201 -13.14 11.95 13.47
CA ALA A 201 -14.00 12.39 14.58
C ALA A 201 -15.48 12.55 14.22
N ARG A 202 -15.83 12.59 12.92
CA ARG A 202 -17.19 12.73 12.41
C ARG A 202 -17.82 11.43 11.93
N HIS A 203 -17.01 10.39 11.69
CA HIS A 203 -17.52 9.10 11.20
C HIS A 203 -17.17 7.91 12.09
N SER A 204 -16.38 8.10 13.15
CA SER A 204 -16.04 7.05 14.10
C SER A 204 -16.28 7.50 15.53
N ALA A 205 -17.06 6.71 16.28
CA ALA A 205 -17.32 6.96 17.70
C ALA A 205 -16.06 6.76 18.54
N GLU A 206 -15.27 5.73 18.24
CA GLU A 206 -13.93 5.55 18.78
C GLU A 206 -12.91 6.17 17.82
N LYS A 207 -12.11 7.12 18.31
CA LYS A 207 -11.17 7.90 17.49
C LYS A 207 -9.82 7.20 17.35
N ASP A 208 -9.46 6.39 18.35
CA ASP A 208 -8.32 5.49 18.26
C ASP A 208 -8.73 4.25 17.47
N LEU A 209 -8.49 4.29 16.15
CA LEU A 209 -8.99 3.27 15.25
C LEU A 209 -8.42 1.89 15.51
N ALA A 210 -7.24 1.77 16.14
CA ALA A 210 -6.69 0.45 16.51
C ALA A 210 -7.63 -0.30 17.48
N LYS A 211 -8.32 0.41 18.37
CA LYS A 211 -9.28 -0.19 19.31
C LYS A 211 -10.49 -0.85 18.64
N ARG A 212 -10.72 -0.61 17.35
CA ARG A 212 -11.72 -1.36 16.58
C ARG A 212 -11.41 -2.86 16.52
N GLY A 213 -10.16 -3.27 16.72
CA GLY A 213 -9.77 -4.66 16.87
C GLY A 213 -10.11 -5.30 18.23
N SER A 214 -10.42 -4.51 19.26
CA SER A 214 -10.51 -5.01 20.65
C SER A 214 -11.61 -6.04 20.92
N GLY A 215 -12.69 -6.03 20.14
CA GLY A 215 -13.81 -6.97 20.28
C GLY A 215 -13.56 -8.36 19.68
N TYR A 216 -12.43 -8.57 19.00
CA TYR A 216 -12.21 -9.75 18.16
C TYR A 216 -11.14 -10.69 18.70
N ASN A 217 -10.69 -10.57 19.95
CA ASN A 217 -9.68 -11.45 20.54
C ASN A 217 -8.38 -11.55 19.68
N MET A 218 -7.94 -10.42 19.12
CA MET A 218 -6.69 -10.30 18.37
C MET A 218 -5.87 -9.11 18.90
N PRO A 219 -4.53 -9.16 18.83
CA PRO A 219 -3.70 -8.00 19.15
C PRO A 219 -3.99 -6.83 18.20
N PHE A 220 -4.00 -5.63 18.75
CA PHE A 220 -4.20 -4.40 17.99
C PHE A 220 -3.26 -3.29 18.45
N PHE A 221 -2.72 -2.53 17.50
CA PHE A 221 -1.71 -1.51 17.80
C PHE A 221 -1.85 -0.26 16.93
N ASN A 222 -1.45 0.88 17.49
CA ASN A 222 -1.13 2.06 16.68
C ASN A 222 0.32 1.97 16.24
N VAL A 223 0.59 2.30 14.98
CA VAL A 223 1.93 2.50 14.45
C VAL A 223 2.01 3.87 13.78
N ASP A 224 3.16 4.51 13.91
CA ASP A 224 3.50 5.71 13.16
C ASP A 224 3.76 5.32 11.72
N GLY A 225 2.77 5.53 10.85
CA GLY A 225 2.83 5.13 9.43
C GLY A 225 3.82 5.94 8.61
N ASN A 226 4.35 7.05 9.15
CA ASN A 226 5.36 7.86 8.47
C ASN A 226 6.80 7.49 8.89
N ASP A 227 6.97 6.63 9.90
CA ASP A 227 8.28 6.16 10.33
C ASP A 227 8.53 4.74 9.78
N LEU A 228 9.35 4.65 8.73
CA LEU A 228 9.64 3.40 8.04
C LEU A 228 10.20 2.31 8.97
N ASP A 229 11.10 2.66 9.90
CA ASP A 229 11.69 1.67 10.79
C ASP A 229 10.64 1.12 11.77
N ARG A 230 9.74 1.99 12.26
CA ARG A 230 8.63 1.57 13.13
C ARG A 230 7.61 0.70 12.40
N VAL A 231 7.32 1.01 11.13
CA VAL A 231 6.46 0.15 10.29
C VAL A 231 7.09 -1.23 10.14
N ILE A 232 8.37 -1.32 9.76
CA ILE A 232 9.08 -2.59 9.58
C ILE A 232 9.11 -3.40 10.88
N GLU A 233 9.40 -2.75 12.00
CA GLU A 233 9.43 -3.39 13.32
C GLU A 233 8.06 -3.97 13.70
N ALA A 234 7.00 -3.14 13.69
CA ALA A 234 5.67 -3.55 14.11
C ALA A 234 5.06 -4.60 13.18
N PHE A 235 5.19 -4.43 11.86
CA PHE A 235 4.65 -5.39 10.91
C PHE A 235 5.46 -6.69 10.91
N GLY A 236 6.78 -6.62 11.14
CA GLY A 236 7.63 -7.80 11.24
C GLY A 236 7.21 -8.73 12.38
N GLU A 237 6.91 -8.17 13.56
CA GLU A 237 6.37 -8.95 14.69
C GLU A 237 5.03 -9.62 14.34
N ALA A 238 4.17 -8.92 13.60
CA ALA A 238 2.89 -9.46 13.16
C ALA A 238 3.04 -10.56 12.10
N VAL A 239 4.01 -10.44 11.19
CA VAL A 239 4.36 -11.49 10.21
C VAL A 239 4.80 -12.75 10.94
N GLU A 240 5.73 -12.64 11.89
CA GLU A 240 6.21 -13.79 12.67
C GLU A 240 5.08 -14.45 13.49
N ARG A 241 4.21 -13.64 14.10
CA ARG A 241 3.03 -14.13 14.79
C ARG A 241 2.09 -14.89 13.85
N ALA A 242 1.78 -14.32 12.69
CA ALA A 242 0.89 -14.94 11.71
C ALA A 242 1.45 -16.27 11.21
N ARG A 243 2.75 -16.30 10.83
CA ARG A 243 3.45 -17.51 10.35
C ARG A 243 3.53 -18.60 11.42
N SER A 244 3.65 -18.24 12.69
CA SER A 244 3.68 -19.20 13.81
C SER A 244 2.30 -19.68 14.28
N GLY A 245 1.22 -19.28 13.59
CA GLY A 245 -0.15 -19.69 13.93
C GLY A 245 -0.76 -18.93 15.10
N GLY A 246 -0.17 -17.78 15.47
CA GLY A 246 -0.72 -16.87 16.48
C GLY A 246 -2.00 -16.15 16.03
N GLY A 247 -2.40 -16.31 14.76
CA GLY A 247 -3.60 -15.69 14.20
C GLY A 247 -3.40 -14.24 13.81
N PRO A 248 -4.49 -13.48 13.62
CA PRO A 248 -4.43 -12.16 13.02
C PRO A 248 -3.85 -11.08 13.93
N THR A 249 -3.40 -9.98 13.32
CA THR A 249 -3.01 -8.74 14.01
C THR A 249 -3.68 -7.55 13.32
N TYR A 250 -4.08 -6.55 14.10
CA TYR A 250 -4.76 -5.34 13.62
C TYR A 250 -3.93 -4.08 13.87
N PHE A 251 -3.74 -3.24 12.86
CA PHE A 251 -2.98 -2.00 12.98
C PHE A 251 -3.80 -0.79 12.55
N SER A 252 -3.64 0.31 13.29
CA SER A 252 -3.86 1.66 12.75
C SER A 252 -2.50 2.30 12.46
N ALA A 253 -2.13 2.33 11.18
CA ALA A 253 -0.95 3.04 10.69
C ALA A 253 -1.31 4.50 10.45
N ASN A 254 -1.01 5.35 11.44
CA ASN A 254 -1.37 6.76 11.42
C ASN A 254 -0.44 7.53 10.49
N THR A 255 -1.02 8.20 9.50
CA THR A 255 -0.30 8.83 8.39
C THR A 255 -1.10 10.04 7.90
N TYR A 256 -0.72 10.63 6.77
CA TYR A 256 -1.45 11.75 6.18
C TYR A 256 -1.40 11.72 4.65
N ARG A 257 -2.55 11.93 4.00
CA ARG A 257 -2.66 11.98 2.54
C ARG A 257 -2.42 13.41 2.05
N PHE A 258 -1.30 13.67 1.36
CA PHE A 258 -0.93 15.03 0.93
C PHE A 258 -1.82 15.62 -0.16
N ARG A 259 -2.49 14.79 -0.94
CA ARG A 259 -3.39 15.24 -2.01
C ARG A 259 -4.87 15.04 -1.63
N GLY A 260 -5.76 15.55 -2.48
CA GLY A 260 -7.21 15.36 -2.33
C GLY A 260 -7.60 13.89 -2.34
N HIS A 261 -8.86 13.61 -2.03
CA HIS A 261 -9.40 12.25 -2.04
C HIS A 261 -9.11 11.54 -3.35
N SER A 262 -9.60 12.17 -4.42
CA SER A 262 -9.25 11.94 -5.81
C SER A 262 -8.78 13.27 -6.40
N MET A 263 -8.29 13.22 -7.63
CA MET A 263 -7.76 14.39 -8.33
C MET A 263 -8.75 15.55 -8.54
N SER A 264 -10.06 15.30 -8.44
CA SER A 264 -11.10 16.34 -8.54
C SER A 264 -11.45 17.01 -7.20
N ASP A 265 -10.88 16.54 -6.09
CA ASP A 265 -11.17 17.04 -4.75
C ASP A 265 -10.37 18.32 -4.42
N ALA A 266 -11.09 19.42 -4.19
CA ALA A 266 -10.53 20.72 -3.86
C ALA A 266 -10.01 20.87 -2.41
N MET A 267 -10.11 19.83 -1.56
CA MET A 267 -9.55 19.81 -0.20
C MET A 267 -10.05 20.91 0.76
N LYS A 268 -11.27 21.43 0.55
CA LYS A 268 -11.84 22.55 1.34
C LYS A 268 -12.05 22.25 2.84
N TYR A 269 -11.87 20.99 3.25
CA TYR A 269 -12.04 20.51 4.62
C TYR A 269 -10.72 20.47 5.42
N ARG A 270 -9.60 20.93 4.84
CA ARG A 270 -8.27 20.96 5.47
C ARG A 270 -7.78 22.38 5.68
N THR A 271 -7.09 22.61 6.79
CA THR A 271 -6.46 23.90 7.07
C THR A 271 -5.03 23.94 6.53
N LYS A 272 -4.47 25.14 6.33
CA LYS A 272 -3.04 25.30 5.96
C LYS A 272 -2.13 24.75 7.06
N ASP A 273 -2.42 25.05 8.32
CA ASP A 273 -1.62 24.60 9.46
C ASP A 273 -1.58 23.07 9.59
N GLU A 274 -2.71 22.40 9.33
CA GLU A 274 -2.78 20.93 9.27
C GLU A 274 -1.86 20.37 8.18
N MET A 275 -1.87 20.96 6.99
CA MET A 275 -1.00 20.55 5.88
C MET A 275 0.48 20.76 6.19
N GLU A 276 0.86 21.88 6.81
CA GLU A 276 2.26 22.15 7.17
C GLU A 276 2.76 21.19 8.26
N LYS A 277 1.93 20.88 9.26
CA LYS A 277 2.25 19.84 10.26
C LYS A 277 2.42 18.46 9.62
N ALA A 278 1.59 18.13 8.63
CA ALA A 278 1.71 16.88 7.90
C ALA A 278 2.99 16.81 7.06
N LYS A 279 3.37 17.90 6.38
CA LYS A 279 4.63 17.99 5.62
C LYS A 279 5.87 17.89 6.51
N ALA A 280 5.84 18.48 7.70
CA ALA A 280 6.91 18.32 8.68
C ALA A 280 7.12 16.86 9.13
N ARG A 281 6.17 15.99 8.81
CA ARG A 281 6.15 14.56 9.09
C ARG A 281 6.25 13.72 7.82
N ASP A 282 6.79 14.27 6.72
CA ASP A 282 6.98 13.53 5.47
C ASP A 282 7.88 12.30 5.68
N PRO A 283 7.42 11.08 5.34
CA PRO A 283 8.21 9.86 5.53
C PRO A 283 9.57 9.89 4.83
N ILE A 284 9.68 10.55 3.67
CA ILE A 284 10.94 10.65 2.94
C ILE A 284 11.94 11.52 3.71
N ALA A 285 11.51 12.71 4.14
CA ALA A 285 12.35 13.63 4.89
C ALA A 285 12.77 13.06 6.25
N LEU A 286 11.84 12.42 6.97
CA LEU A 286 12.14 11.78 8.25
C LEU A 286 13.21 10.68 8.10
N TYR A 287 13.11 9.88 7.05
CA TYR A 287 14.06 8.80 6.82
C TYR A 287 15.41 9.32 6.31
N GLU A 288 15.42 10.35 5.45
CA GLU A 288 16.64 11.02 5.00
C GLU A 288 17.47 11.53 6.19
N VAL A 289 16.85 12.31 7.09
CA VAL A 289 17.51 12.82 8.31
C VAL A 289 18.14 11.68 9.09
N ARG A 290 17.39 10.59 9.28
CA ARG A 290 17.87 9.42 10.02
C ARG A 290 19.05 8.74 9.34
N LEU A 291 19.06 8.62 8.02
CA LEU A 291 20.19 8.00 7.31
C LEU A 291 21.44 8.89 7.36
N ARG A 292 21.28 10.21 7.32
CA ARG A 292 22.37 11.17 7.52
C ARG A 292 22.97 11.08 8.92
N GLU A 293 22.12 11.03 9.95
CA GLU A 293 22.56 10.84 11.35
C GLU A 293 23.34 9.53 11.55
N LYS A 294 22.99 8.48 10.80
CA LYS A 294 23.69 7.19 10.82
C LYS A 294 24.94 7.15 9.91
N GLY A 295 25.24 8.21 9.17
CA GLY A 295 26.34 8.24 8.20
C GLY A 295 26.14 7.33 6.98
N LEU A 296 24.89 6.97 6.66
CA LEU A 296 24.54 6.07 5.56
C LEU A 296 24.12 6.82 4.28
N LEU A 297 24.07 8.16 4.34
CA LEU A 297 23.60 9.02 3.27
C LEU A 297 24.42 10.31 3.21
N THR A 298 24.88 10.65 2.01
CA THR A 298 25.59 11.90 1.69
C THR A 298 24.81 12.67 0.65
N ASP A 299 25.23 13.90 0.36
CA ASP A 299 24.58 14.73 -0.66
C ASP A 299 24.71 14.11 -2.06
N GLU A 300 25.88 13.53 -2.39
CA GLU A 300 26.09 12.86 -3.67
C GLU A 300 25.17 11.64 -3.85
N HIS A 301 24.87 10.93 -2.75
CA HIS A 301 23.89 9.85 -2.80
C HIS A 301 22.49 10.37 -3.09
N ILE A 302 22.06 11.46 -2.43
CA ILE A 302 20.74 12.05 -2.66
C ILE A 302 20.60 12.54 -4.11
N GLU A 303 21.59 13.27 -4.61
CA GLU A 303 21.59 13.76 -5.99
C GLU A 303 21.47 12.62 -7.00
N ALA A 304 22.25 11.54 -6.82
CA ALA A 304 22.17 10.36 -7.68
C ALA A 304 20.82 9.63 -7.59
N LEU A 305 20.23 9.54 -6.39
CA LEU A 305 18.91 8.95 -6.22
C LEU A 305 17.83 9.78 -6.93
N GLU A 306 17.84 11.10 -6.75
CA GLU A 306 16.91 12.03 -7.40
C GLU A 306 17.02 11.97 -8.93
N GLU A 307 18.24 12.04 -9.47
CA GLU A 307 18.48 11.94 -10.91
C GLU A 307 17.93 10.62 -11.47
N SER A 308 18.27 9.51 -10.83
CA SER A 308 17.83 8.17 -11.28
C SER A 308 16.31 8.02 -11.27
N VAL A 309 15.64 8.47 -10.21
CA VAL A 309 14.18 8.39 -10.07
C VAL A 309 13.49 9.33 -11.06
N ASN A 310 14.02 10.53 -11.26
CA ASN A 310 13.50 11.47 -12.24
C ASN A 310 13.57 10.92 -13.67
N ALA A 311 14.73 10.33 -14.03
CA ALA A 311 14.93 9.71 -15.32
C ALA A 311 13.98 8.52 -15.54
N GLU A 312 13.89 7.61 -14.57
CA GLU A 312 13.03 6.42 -14.64
C GLU A 312 11.55 6.79 -14.86
N VAL A 313 11.03 7.75 -14.09
CA VAL A 313 9.62 8.17 -14.22
C VAL A 313 9.38 8.93 -15.53
N ALA A 314 10.33 9.75 -15.98
CA ALA A 314 10.21 10.45 -17.26
C ALA A 314 10.20 9.46 -18.44
N GLU A 315 11.09 8.47 -18.42
CA GLU A 315 11.14 7.40 -19.42
C GLU A 315 9.85 6.57 -19.43
N ALA A 316 9.35 6.17 -18.26
CA ALA A 316 8.09 5.44 -18.12
C ALA A 316 6.91 6.16 -18.78
N ILE A 317 6.82 7.49 -18.60
CA ILE A 317 5.77 8.30 -19.22
C ILE A 317 5.95 8.37 -20.74
N ALA A 318 7.17 8.59 -21.22
CA ALA A 318 7.45 8.67 -22.65
C ALA A 318 7.12 7.35 -23.37
N GLN A 319 7.47 6.21 -22.76
CA GLN A 319 7.16 4.89 -23.28
C GLN A 319 5.65 4.59 -23.24
N ALA A 320 5.00 4.83 -22.10
CA ALA A 320 3.55 4.64 -21.97
C ALA A 320 2.77 5.49 -22.97
N ASP A 321 3.27 6.68 -23.34
CA ASP A 321 2.62 7.53 -24.35
C ASP A 321 2.61 6.90 -25.75
N GLN A 322 3.69 6.20 -26.09
CA GLN A 322 3.89 5.54 -27.37
C GLN A 322 3.18 4.18 -27.46
N ASP A 323 2.80 3.60 -26.32
CA ASP A 323 2.10 2.32 -26.28
C ASP A 323 0.73 2.41 -26.97
N PRO A 324 0.26 1.32 -27.60
CA PRO A 324 -1.04 1.28 -28.25
C PRO A 324 -2.19 1.28 -27.24
N HIS A 325 -3.29 1.94 -27.58
CA HIS A 325 -4.55 1.69 -26.91
C HIS A 325 -5.05 0.27 -27.24
N PRO A 326 -5.76 -0.41 -26.32
CA PRO A 326 -6.37 -1.68 -26.63
C PRO A 326 -7.43 -1.49 -27.74
N PRO A 327 -7.55 -2.43 -28.70
CA PRO A 327 -8.60 -2.40 -29.71
C PRO A 327 -9.99 -2.49 -29.05
N LEU A 328 -11.03 -1.95 -29.72
CA LEU A 328 -12.38 -1.93 -29.15
C LEU A 328 -12.93 -3.32 -28.83
N GLU A 329 -12.53 -4.35 -29.57
CA GLU A 329 -12.90 -5.75 -29.29
C GLU A 329 -12.44 -6.26 -27.92
N ASP A 330 -11.34 -5.72 -27.38
CA ASP A 330 -10.80 -6.15 -26.08
C ASP A 330 -11.74 -5.88 -24.91
N ARG A 331 -12.76 -5.02 -25.09
CA ARG A 331 -13.81 -4.78 -24.07
C ARG A 331 -14.65 -6.03 -23.76
N PHE A 332 -14.67 -7.01 -24.67
CA PHE A 332 -15.36 -8.28 -24.49
C PHE A 332 -14.43 -9.40 -24.00
N ASN A 333 -13.12 -9.19 -24.07
CA ASN A 333 -12.13 -10.13 -23.58
C ASN A 333 -12.05 -10.10 -22.05
N ASP A 334 -11.72 -11.24 -21.44
CA ASP A 334 -11.53 -11.42 -19.99
C ASP A 334 -12.81 -11.20 -19.13
N VAL A 335 -14.01 -11.15 -19.74
CA VAL A 335 -15.29 -11.08 -19.00
C VAL A 335 -15.64 -12.43 -18.36
N LEU A 336 -15.33 -13.52 -19.06
CA LEU A 336 -15.47 -14.91 -18.61
C LEU A 336 -14.17 -15.64 -18.94
N SER A 337 -13.84 -16.70 -18.20
CA SER A 337 -12.65 -17.54 -18.48
C SER A 337 -12.80 -18.35 -19.77
N GLU A 338 -14.04 -18.64 -20.15
CA GLU A 338 -14.40 -19.25 -21.43
C GLU A 338 -14.76 -18.14 -22.41
N THR A 339 -14.35 -18.25 -23.67
CA THR A 339 -14.90 -17.46 -24.77
C THR A 339 -16.36 -17.85 -24.95
N TYR A 340 -17.24 -17.18 -24.19
CA TYR A 340 -18.67 -17.39 -24.29
C TYR A 340 -19.16 -16.86 -25.65
N PRO A 341 -19.98 -17.61 -26.40
CA PRO A 341 -20.44 -17.17 -27.71
C PRO A 341 -21.41 -16.01 -27.52
N TYR A 342 -20.88 -14.80 -27.56
CA TYR A 342 -21.68 -13.62 -27.84
C TYR A 342 -21.12 -13.02 -29.13
N GLU A 343 -21.59 -13.54 -30.26
CA GLU A 343 -21.45 -12.85 -31.54
C GLU A 343 -22.46 -11.70 -31.54
N PRO A 344 -22.02 -10.42 -31.50
CA PRO A 344 -22.91 -9.31 -31.72
C PRO A 344 -23.37 -9.39 -33.19
N LYS A 345 -24.67 -9.60 -33.41
CA LYS A 345 -25.28 -9.47 -34.74
C LYS A 345 -25.29 -8.02 -35.21
#